data_AF-A0A6I3UBB7-F1
#
_entry.id   AF-A0A6I3UBB7-F1
#
_cell.length_a   1.000
_cell.length_b   1.000
_cell.length_c   1.000
_cell.angle_alpha   90.00
_cell.angle_beta   90.00
_cell.angle_gamma   90.00
#
_symmetry.space_group_name_H-M   'P 1'
#
loop_
_entity.id
_entity.type
_entity.pdbx_description
1 polymer ?
#
loop_
_entity_poly.entity_id
_entity_poly.type
_entity_poly.pdbx_seq_one_letter_code
_entity_poly.pdbx_strand_id
1 'polypeptide(L)' 'EIRLDESRLGAEITGKTILVTGAGGSIGSEICRQISRFNPERIVLLGHCENSIYLIYHELIRKFQGIDYVPVIADIQDY' A
#
# COMPACT_ATOMS: atom_id res chain seq x y z
N GLU A 1 2.75 8.13 22.56
CA GLU A 1 2.67 6.80 21.92
C GLU A 1 1.27 6.68 21.31
N ILE A 2 1.16 6.65 19.98
CA ILE A 2 -0.15 6.56 19.28
C ILE A 2 -0.47 5.07 19.15
N ARG A 3 -1.42 4.57 19.94
CA ARG A 3 -1.95 3.21 19.77
C ARG A 3 -3.06 3.28 18.74
N LEU A 4 -2.76 2.86 17.51
CA LEU A 4 -3.79 2.59 16.52
C LEU A 4 -4.67 1.46 17.06
N ASP A 5 -6.00 1.60 16.93
CA ASP A 5 -6.93 0.55 17.32
C ASP A 5 -6.88 -0.55 16.24
N GLU A 6 -5.88 -1.43 16.37
CA GLU A 6 -5.56 -2.50 15.41
C GLU A 6 -6.76 -3.40 15.13
N SER A 7 -7.68 -3.55 16.11
CA SER A 7 -8.88 -4.37 15.98
C SER A 7 -9.87 -3.80 14.96
N ARG A 8 -10.15 -2.49 15.05
CA ARG A 8 -11.05 -1.79 14.12
C ARG A 8 -10.40 -1.64 12.75
N LEU A 9 -9.11 -1.31 12.73
CA LEU A 9 -8.34 -1.13 11.50
C LEU A 9 -8.27 -2.45 10.69
N GLY A 10 -8.04 -3.58 11.37
CA GLY A 10 -8.07 -4.89 10.73
C GLY A 10 -9.41 -5.20 10.08
N ALA A 11 -10.53 -4.91 10.75
CA ALA A 11 -11.87 -5.13 10.20
C ALA A 11 -12.16 -4.27 8.95
N GLU A 12 -11.60 -3.07 8.86
CA GLU A 12 -11.78 -2.18 7.71
C GLU A 12 -10.84 -2.51 6.54
N ILE A 13 -9.71 -3.19 6.78
CA ILE A 13 -8.70 -3.47 5.74
C ILE A 13 -8.78 -4.90 5.20
N THR A 14 -9.06 -5.89 6.06
CA THR A 14 -8.99 -7.31 5.71
C THR A 14 -9.91 -7.63 4.54
N GLY A 15 -9.35 -8.26 3.49
CA GLY A 15 -10.11 -8.64 2.30
C GLY A 15 -10.68 -7.47 1.48
N LYS A 16 -10.19 -6.24 1.68
CA LYS A 16 -10.58 -5.08 0.86
C LYS A 16 -9.56 -4.77 -0.22
N THR A 17 -9.99 -4.03 -1.24
CA THR A 17 -9.10 -3.34 -2.18
C THR A 17 -8.79 -1.94 -1.67
N ILE A 18 -7.51 -1.62 -1.51
CA ILE A 18 -7.03 -0.33 -0.98
C ILE A 18 -6.18 0.39 -2.03
N LEU A 19 -6.41 1.70 -2.23
CA LEU A 19 -5.56 2.56 -3.05
C LEU A 19 -4.67 3.41 -2.14
N VAL A 20 -3.37 3.39 -2.39
CA VAL A 20 -2.41 4.27 -1.72
C VAL A 20 -1.80 5.21 -2.76
N THR A 21 -2.10 6.51 -2.64
CA THR A 21 -1.51 7.57 -3.45
C THR A 21 -0.15 7.96 -2.89
N GLY A 22 0.83 8.22 -3.76
CA GLY A 22 2.20 8.48 -3.33
C GLY A 22 2.88 7.27 -2.69
N ALA A 23 2.53 6.05 -3.11
CA ALA A 23 2.98 4.80 -2.48
C ALA A 23 4.50 4.63 -2.46
N GLY A 24 5.22 5.18 -3.43
CA GLY A 24 6.68 5.18 -3.48
C GLY A 24 7.38 6.23 -2.59
N GLY A 25 6.63 7.12 -1.93
CA GLY A 25 7.19 8.10 -1.00
C GLY A 25 7.37 7.54 0.41
N SER A 26 8.15 8.22 1.26
CA SER A 26 8.47 7.73 2.63
C SER A 26 7.22 7.38 3.46
N ILE A 27 6.19 8.22 3.41
CA ILE A 27 4.93 8.00 4.15
C ILE A 27 4.08 6.92 3.47
N GLY A 28 3.87 7.01 2.17
CA GLY A 28 3.05 6.04 1.43
C GLY A 28 3.60 4.62 1.52
N SER A 29 4.92 4.47 1.47
CA SER A 29 5.59 3.18 1.64
C SER A 29 5.38 2.60 3.03
N GLU A 30 5.41 3.43 4.07
CA GLU A 30 5.16 2.98 5.44
C GLU A 30 3.70 2.58 5.64
N ILE A 31 2.76 3.35 5.08
CA ILE A 31 1.34 2.98 5.05
C ILE A 31 1.16 1.63 4.38
N CYS A 32 1.74 1.42 3.19
CA CYS A 32 1.65 0.15 2.47
C CYS A 32 2.14 -1.03 3.32
N ARG A 33 3.27 -0.87 4.03
CA ARG A 33 3.82 -1.90 4.94
C ARG A 33 2.90 -2.20 6.12
N GLN A 34 2.25 -1.19 6.69
CA GLN A 34 1.37 -1.39 7.84
C GLN A 34 0.07 -2.06 7.44
N ILE A 35 -0.59 -1.58 6.38
CA ILE A 35 -1.87 -2.14 5.93
C ILE A 35 -1.72 -3.57 5.40
N SER A 36 -0.55 -3.92 4.82
CA SER A 36 -0.27 -5.28 4.36
C SER A 36 -0.30 -6.33 5.48
N ARG A 37 -0.11 -5.94 6.74
CA ARG A 37 -0.19 -6.87 7.89
C ARG A 37 -1.62 -7.36 8.16
N PHE A 38 -2.62 -6.64 7.66
CA PHE A 38 -4.03 -6.97 7.84
C PHE A 38 -4.61 -7.79 6.67
N ASN A 39 -3.76 -8.29 5.77
CA ASN A 39 -4.17 -9.16 4.66
C ASN A 39 -5.35 -8.62 3.81
N PRO A 40 -5.22 -7.39 3.24
CA PRO A 40 -6.17 -6.92 2.24
C PRO A 40 -6.19 -7.84 1.02
N GLU A 41 -7.27 -7.82 0.26
CA GLU A 41 -7.34 -8.57 -1.00
C GLU A 41 -6.39 -7.98 -2.04
N ARG A 42 -6.33 -6.64 -2.12
CA ARG A 42 -5.53 -5.92 -3.10
C ARG A 42 -5.03 -4.59 -2.56
N ILE A 43 -3.81 -4.20 -2.94
CA ILE A 43 -3.26 -2.87 -2.72
C ILE A 43 -2.81 -2.27 -4.06
N VAL A 44 -3.43 -1.17 -4.46
CA VAL A 44 -3.04 -0.37 -5.63
C VAL A 44 -2.01 0.67 -5.19
N LEU A 45 -0.80 0.58 -5.74
CA LEU A 45 0.33 1.44 -5.42
C LEU A 45 0.42 2.55 -6.48
N LEU A 46 -0.18 3.71 -6.21
CA LEU A 46 -0.19 4.83 -7.15
C LEU A 46 0.95 5.80 -6.85
N GLY A 47 1.70 6.20 -7.87
CA GLY A 47 2.67 7.28 -7.76
C GLY A 47 3.30 7.69 -9.09
N HIS A 48 3.96 8.84 -9.11
CA HIS A 48 4.55 9.41 -10.32
C HIS A 48 5.96 8.89 -10.63
N CYS A 49 6.69 8.37 -9.63
CA CYS A 49 8.08 7.94 -9.78
C CYS A 49 8.15 6.41 -9.92
N GLU A 50 8.47 5.93 -11.12
CA GLU A 50 8.55 4.51 -11.45
C GLU A 50 9.51 3.74 -10.55
N ASN A 51 10.75 4.23 -10.38
CA ASN A 51 11.76 3.56 -9.55
C ASN A 51 11.28 3.40 -8.09
N SER A 52 10.67 4.44 -7.53
CA SER A 52 10.16 4.39 -6.16
C SER A 52 9.02 3.38 -6.01
N ILE A 53 8.08 3.33 -6.97
CA ILE A 53 6.99 2.36 -6.98
C ILE A 53 7.50 0.93 -7.17
N TYR A 54 8.47 0.75 -8.07
CA TYR A 54 9.12 -0.53 -8.31
C TYR A 54 9.78 -1.08 -7.03
N LEU A 55 10.54 -0.25 -6.32
CA LEU A 55 11.22 -0.66 -5.09
C LEU A 55 10.24 -1.12 -4.01
N ILE A 56 9.18 -0.35 -3.74
CA ILE A 56 8.19 -0.72 -2.72
C ILE A 56 7.36 -1.93 -3.16
N TYR A 57 6.98 -2.02 -4.43
CA TYR A 57 6.28 -3.19 -4.97
C TYR A 57 7.08 -4.48 -4.73
N HIS A 58 8.36 -4.48 -5.11
CA HIS A 58 9.24 -5.63 -4.91
C HIS A 58 9.50 -5.96 -3.45
N GLU A 59 9.58 -4.96 -2.57
CA GLU A 59 9.66 -5.18 -1.13
C GLU A 59 8.42 -5.92 -0.62
N LEU A 60 7.23 -5.44 -1.00
CA LEU A 60 5.95 -5.93 -0.50
C LEU A 60 5.64 -7.36 -0.97
N ILE A 61 5.80 -7.67 -2.26
CA ILE A 61 5.54 -9.03 -2.78
C ILE A 61 6.51 -10.08 -2.24
N ARG A 62 7.70 -9.67 -1.78
CA ARG A 62 8.66 -10.57 -1.13
C ARG A 62 8.29 -10.82 0.33
N LYS A 63 7.75 -9.81 1.00
CA LYS A 63 7.47 -9.83 2.44
C LYS A 63 6.08 -10.38 2.78
N PHE A 64 5.10 -10.17 1.92
CA PHE A 64 3.71 -10.56 2.13
C PHE A 64 3.21 -11.39 0.94
N GLN A 65 2.54 -12.50 1.23
CA GLN A 65 1.98 -13.41 0.23
C GLN A 65 0.45 -13.36 0.29
N GLY A 66 -0.22 -13.64 -0.83
CA GLY A 66 -1.69 -13.71 -0.88
C GLY A 66 -2.40 -12.35 -1.00
N ILE A 67 -1.66 -11.26 -1.17
CA ILE A 67 -2.18 -9.92 -1.46
C ILE A 67 -1.86 -9.58 -2.92
N ASP A 68 -2.84 -9.11 -3.67
CA ASP A 68 -2.64 -8.62 -5.03
C ASP A 68 -2.09 -7.18 -5.01
N TYR A 69 -0.82 -7.00 -5.36
CA TYR A 69 -0.21 -5.66 -5.44
C TYR A 69 -0.21 -5.17 -6.89
N VAL A 70 -0.82 -4.01 -7.12
CA VAL A 70 -0.96 -3.42 -8.47
C VAL A 70 -0.20 -2.09 -8.53
N PRO A 71 1.01 -2.03 -9.11
CA PRO A 71 1.72 -0.78 -9.32
C PRO A 71 1.06 0.05 -10.43
N VAL A 72 0.77 1.32 -10.16
CA VAL A 72 0.16 2.26 -11.11
C VAL A 72 1.00 3.53 -11.17
N ILE A 73 1.54 3.82 -12.35
CA ILE A 73 2.27 5.07 -12.60
C ILE A 73 1.28 6.09 -13.13
N ALA A 74 0.99 7.10 -12.31
CA ALA A 74 0.09 8.19 -12.65
C ALA A 74 0.44 9.42 -11.82
N ASP A 75 0.19 10.60 -12.38
CA ASP A 75 0.14 11.83 -11.63
C ASP A 75 -1.30 12.09 -11.17
N ILE A 76 -1.48 12.39 -9.89
CA ILE A 76 -2.81 12.69 -9.33
C ILE A 76 -3.29 14.10 -9.72
N GLN A 77 -2.38 14.95 -10.20
CA GLN A 77 -2.67 16.31 -10.64
C GLN A 77 -3.00 16.40 -12.14
N ASP A 78 -2.94 15.28 -12.87
CA ASP A 78 -3.30 15.24 -14.29
C ASP A 78 -4.83 15.36 -14.44
N TYR A 79 -5.29 16.41 -15.13
CA TYR A 79 -6.70 16.81 -15.29
C TYR A 79 -7.20 16.59 -16.72
#